data_AF-A0A0G1WE36-F1
#
_entry.id   AF-A0A0G1WE36-F1
#
_cell.length_a   1.000
_cell.length_b   1.000
_cell.length_c   1.000
_cell.angle_alpha   90.00
_cell.angle_beta   90.00
_cell.angle_gamma   90.00
#
_symmetry.space_group_name_H-M   'P 1'
#
loop_
_entity.id
_entity.type
_entity.pdbx_description
1 polymer ?
#
loop_
_entity_poly.entity_id
_entity_poly.type
_entity_poly.pdbx_seq_one_letter_code
_entity_poly.pdbx_strand_id
1 'polypeptide(L)'
;MFPSGNIRMPRQVRRSPSRNIAFEKGGVVEDQELVAIGANASREGASVLLEYGYIYETKFANAKARSVILPELANLTYRGIKKYFESDAERGDPYETSLLPHRWAEPLDETKKNAEDIFSLQTALLEDALYPPPGKDLQECPISGVFGSCTKRSVALFQEKYRAEILEPSGLNEGTGIVGAATIRALNRRYGSGL
;
A
#
# COMPACT_ATOMS: atom_id res chain seq x y z
N MET A 1 -34.49 -4.44 4.05
CA MET A 1 -33.84 -3.81 5.22
C MET A 1 -32.39 -4.26 5.19
N PHE A 2 -31.50 -3.48 4.55
CA PHE A 2 -30.07 -3.76 4.64
C PHE A 2 -29.64 -3.44 6.07
N PRO A 3 -28.88 -4.31 6.76
CA PRO A 3 -28.38 -3.99 8.07
C PRO A 3 -27.52 -2.73 7.95
N SER A 4 -27.81 -1.72 8.77
CA SER A 4 -26.98 -0.52 8.97
C SER A 4 -25.66 -0.92 9.63
N GLY A 5 -24.83 -1.64 8.88
CA GLY A 5 -23.50 -2.08 9.27
C GLY A 5 -22.49 -1.25 8.49
N ASN A 6 -21.69 -0.45 9.20
CA ASN A 6 -20.52 0.17 8.59
C ASN A 6 -19.61 -0.93 8.02
N ILE A 7 -19.46 -0.99 6.70
CA ILE A 7 -18.47 -1.83 6.03
C ILE A 7 -17.09 -1.33 6.49
N ARG A 8 -16.39 -2.09 7.33
CA ARG A 8 -15.01 -1.75 7.70
C ARG A 8 -14.05 -2.44 6.74
N MET A 9 -13.24 -1.64 6.04
CA MET A 9 -12.13 -2.10 5.18
C MET A 9 -10.77 -1.86 5.87
N PRO A 10 -10.47 -2.51 7.01
CA PRO A 10 -9.39 -2.09 7.92
C PRO A 10 -7.98 -2.05 7.30
N ARG A 11 -7.70 -2.86 6.27
CA ARG A 11 -6.39 -2.88 5.60
C ARG A 11 -6.27 -1.95 4.39
N GLN A 12 -7.38 -1.66 3.70
CA GLN A 12 -7.42 -0.57 2.72
C GLN A 12 -7.19 0.77 3.43
N VAL A 13 -7.77 0.95 4.62
CA VAL A 13 -7.48 2.10 5.51
C VAL A 13 -6.01 2.14 5.94
N ARG A 14 -5.34 1.00 6.13
CA ARG A 14 -3.90 0.93 6.49
C ARG A 14 -2.96 1.33 5.34
N ARG A 15 -3.44 1.33 4.09
CA ARG A 15 -2.63 1.58 2.88
C ARG A 15 -3.05 2.84 2.12
N SER A 16 -4.13 3.47 2.55
CA SER A 16 -4.64 4.72 2.02
C SER A 16 -4.52 5.83 3.05
N PRO A 17 -4.26 7.07 2.65
CA PRO A 17 -4.37 8.21 3.54
C PRO A 17 -5.83 8.29 4.04
N SER A 18 -6.05 8.14 5.35
CA SER A 18 -7.37 8.40 5.94
C SER A 18 -7.52 9.90 6.19
N ARG A 19 -8.67 10.50 5.83
CA ARG A 19 -8.93 11.91 6.17
C ARG A 19 -8.95 12.12 7.69
N ASN A 20 -8.56 13.31 8.12
CA ASN A 20 -8.47 13.68 9.55
C ASN A 20 -9.82 14.02 10.21
N ILE A 21 -10.96 13.85 9.52
CA ILE A 21 -12.28 14.05 10.11
C ILE A 21 -12.77 12.78 10.80
N ALA A 22 -13.21 12.93 12.06
CA ALA A 22 -13.51 11.82 12.96
C ALA A 22 -14.56 10.84 12.42
N PHE A 23 -15.46 11.30 11.54
CA PHE A 23 -16.54 10.51 10.95
C PHE A 23 -16.09 9.57 9.82
N GLU A 24 -15.00 9.86 9.10
CA GLU A 24 -14.58 9.08 7.92
C GLU A 24 -13.48 8.04 8.21
N LYS A 25 -13.03 7.92 9.47
CA LYS A 25 -11.94 7.00 9.85
C LYS A 25 -12.26 5.51 9.58
N GLY A 26 -13.53 5.17 9.35
CA GLY A 26 -13.98 3.82 9.02
C GLY A 26 -13.80 3.42 7.55
N GLY A 27 -13.51 4.37 6.65
CA GLY A 27 -13.33 4.14 5.21
C GLY A 27 -14.62 3.94 4.41
N VAL A 28 -15.77 3.81 5.08
CA VAL A 28 -17.09 3.77 4.44
C VAL A 28 -17.97 4.79 5.12
N VAL A 29 -18.53 5.67 4.30
CA VAL A 29 -19.43 6.75 4.71
C VAL A 29 -20.76 6.45 4.05
N GLU A 30 -21.77 6.11 4.87
CA GLU A 30 -23.15 6.05 4.40
C GLU A 30 -23.62 7.49 4.20
N ASP A 31 -23.81 7.90 2.95
CA ASP A 31 -24.26 9.24 2.62
C ASP A 31 -25.35 9.16 1.54
N GLN A 32 -26.53 9.68 1.88
CA GLN A 32 -27.73 9.66 1.03
C GLN A 32 -27.76 10.81 0.01
N GLU A 33 -26.82 11.75 0.06
CA GLU A 33 -26.71 12.86 -0.90
C GLU A 33 -25.64 12.63 -1.98
N LEU A 34 -25.06 11.43 -2.06
CA LEU A 34 -24.01 11.13 -3.04
C LEU A 34 -24.53 11.12 -4.48
N VAL A 35 -23.67 11.56 -5.41
CA VAL A 35 -23.81 11.47 -6.88
C VAL A 35 -24.22 10.06 -7.36
N ALA A 36 -24.02 9.03 -6.53
CA ALA A 36 -24.30 7.62 -6.82
C ALA A 36 -25.79 7.27 -7.03
N ILE A 37 -26.73 8.10 -6.56
CA ILE A 37 -28.19 7.90 -6.77
C ILE A 37 -28.74 8.62 -8.02
N GLY A 38 -27.87 9.26 -8.81
CA GLY A 38 -28.25 10.02 -10.00
C GLY A 38 -28.98 11.33 -9.68
N ALA A 39 -29.12 12.21 -10.69
CA ALA A 39 -29.85 13.46 -10.53
C ALA A 39 -31.28 13.18 -10.05
N ASN A 40 -31.75 13.93 -9.04
CA ASN A 40 -33.07 13.79 -8.42
C ASN A 40 -33.40 12.39 -7.87
N ALA A 41 -32.40 11.65 -7.35
CA ALA A 41 -32.60 10.30 -6.82
C ALA A 41 -33.25 9.33 -7.83
N SER A 42 -32.94 9.50 -9.12
CA SER A 42 -33.54 8.75 -10.23
C SER A 42 -33.09 7.29 -10.32
N ARG A 43 -32.11 6.86 -9.52
CA ARG A 43 -31.71 5.45 -9.42
C ARG A 43 -32.44 4.74 -8.29
N GLU A 44 -33.16 3.69 -8.64
CA GLU A 44 -33.61 2.67 -7.70
C GLU A 44 -32.54 1.57 -7.54
N GLY A 45 -32.20 1.22 -6.29
CA GLY A 45 -31.28 0.12 -5.96
C GLY A 45 -30.07 0.52 -5.12
N ALA A 46 -29.29 -0.47 -4.66
CA ALA A 46 -28.07 -0.23 -3.92
C ALA A 46 -26.95 0.29 -4.85
N SER A 47 -26.26 1.36 -4.45
CA SER A 47 -25.15 1.95 -5.18
C SER A 47 -23.94 2.11 -4.27
N VAL A 48 -22.74 1.86 -4.81
CA VAL A 48 -21.46 2.09 -4.10
C VAL A 48 -20.60 2.98 -4.97
N LEU A 49 -20.12 4.09 -4.40
CA LEU A 49 -19.06 4.91 -4.98
C LEU A 49 -17.74 4.57 -4.30
N LEU A 50 -16.71 4.31 -5.09
CA LEU A 50 -15.36 4.01 -4.60
C LEU A 50 -14.42 5.12 -5.04
N GLU A 51 -13.85 5.83 -4.07
CA GLU A 51 -12.83 6.85 -4.30
C GLU A 51 -11.45 6.29 -3.94
N TYR A 52 -10.54 6.28 -4.91
CA TYR A 52 -9.17 5.81 -4.68
C TYR A 52 -8.16 6.92 -4.38
N GLY A 53 -8.51 8.16 -4.74
CA GLY A 53 -7.67 9.35 -4.59
C GLY A 53 -7.85 10.33 -5.74
N TYR A 54 -7.03 11.37 -5.76
CA TYR A 54 -7.10 12.44 -6.76
C TYR A 54 -6.30 12.08 -8.02
N ILE A 55 -6.85 12.40 -9.19
CA ILE A 55 -6.22 12.12 -10.50
C ILE A 55 -4.79 12.68 -10.67
N TYR A 56 -4.42 13.67 -9.86
CA TYR A 56 -3.10 14.33 -9.89
C TYR A 56 -2.06 13.65 -8.98
N GLU A 57 -2.45 12.72 -8.11
CA GLU A 57 -1.48 11.99 -7.30
C GLU A 57 -0.53 11.21 -8.21
N THR A 58 0.75 11.12 -7.83
CA THR A 58 1.81 10.54 -8.67
C THR A 58 1.50 9.13 -9.16
N LYS A 59 0.84 8.31 -8.32
CA LYS A 59 0.41 6.95 -8.64
C LYS A 59 -0.66 6.88 -9.74
N PHE A 60 -1.44 7.95 -9.95
CA PHE A 60 -2.47 8.04 -11.00
C PHE A 60 -2.03 8.88 -12.21
N ALA A 61 -1.21 9.91 -11.99
CA ALA A 61 -0.74 10.79 -13.06
C ALA A 61 0.33 10.12 -13.95
N ASN A 62 1.17 9.25 -13.40
CA ASN A 62 2.19 8.54 -14.17
C ASN A 62 1.62 7.25 -14.79
N ALA A 63 1.70 7.09 -16.11
CA ALA A 63 1.13 5.94 -16.81
C ALA A 63 1.66 4.56 -16.34
N LYS A 64 2.97 4.46 -16.03
CA LYS A 64 3.60 3.22 -15.56
C LYS A 64 3.25 2.92 -14.11
N ALA A 65 3.18 3.94 -13.25
CA ALA A 65 2.70 3.76 -11.89
C ALA A 65 1.22 3.36 -11.88
N ARG A 66 0.41 3.99 -12.75
CA ARG A 66 -1.01 3.74 -12.91
C ARG A 66 -1.31 2.30 -13.34
N SER A 67 -0.52 1.74 -14.27
CA SER A 67 -0.68 0.35 -14.70
C SER A 67 -0.38 -0.68 -13.61
N VAL A 68 0.35 -0.29 -12.56
CA VAL A 68 0.63 -1.15 -11.39
C VAL A 68 -0.43 -0.96 -10.30
N ILE A 69 -0.74 0.29 -9.96
CA ILE A 69 -1.60 0.57 -8.79
C ILE A 69 -3.08 0.30 -9.06
N LEU A 70 -3.59 0.48 -10.30
CA LEU A 70 -5.01 0.23 -10.58
C LEU A 70 -5.39 -1.25 -10.39
N PRO A 71 -4.63 -2.23 -10.89
CA PRO A 71 -4.86 -3.64 -10.56
C PRO A 71 -4.81 -3.93 -9.06
N GLU A 72 -3.86 -3.36 -8.32
CA GLU A 72 -3.78 -3.56 -6.87
C GLU A 72 -5.00 -2.97 -6.15
N LEU A 73 -5.46 -1.76 -6.53
CA LEU A 73 -6.66 -1.16 -5.95
C LEU A 73 -7.91 -1.98 -6.25
N ALA A 74 -8.02 -2.55 -7.45
CA ALA A 74 -9.09 -3.48 -7.79
C ALA A 74 -9.03 -4.77 -6.95
N ASN A 75 -7.83 -5.33 -6.75
CA ASN A 75 -7.60 -6.50 -5.91
C ASN A 75 -7.96 -6.23 -4.43
N LEU A 76 -7.52 -5.09 -3.87
CA LEU A 76 -7.86 -4.68 -2.50
C LEU A 76 -9.36 -4.47 -2.33
N THR A 77 -10.02 -3.86 -3.31
CA THR A 77 -11.48 -3.66 -3.29
C THR A 77 -12.21 -4.99 -3.34
N TYR A 78 -11.84 -5.87 -4.27
CA TYR A 78 -12.42 -7.21 -4.38
C TYR A 78 -12.29 -7.99 -3.07
N ARG A 79 -11.09 -8.02 -2.49
CA ARG A 79 -10.83 -8.72 -1.21
C ARG A 79 -11.58 -8.10 -0.06
N GLY A 80 -11.64 -6.78 -0.02
CA GLY A 80 -12.38 -6.04 0.99
C GLY A 80 -13.87 -6.36 0.98
N ILE A 81 -14.49 -6.35 -0.20
CA ILE A 81 -15.89 -6.74 -0.41
C ILE A 81 -16.09 -8.21 -0.05
N LYS A 82 -15.24 -9.10 -0.57
CA LYS A 82 -15.31 -10.54 -0.29
C LYS A 82 -15.27 -10.81 1.21
N LYS A 83 -14.30 -10.23 1.92
CA LYS A 83 -14.14 -10.36 3.39
C LYS A 83 -15.32 -9.81 4.19
N TYR A 84 -16.01 -8.80 3.67
CA TYR A 84 -17.19 -8.26 4.34
C TYR A 84 -18.39 -9.23 4.24
N PHE A 85 -18.58 -9.86 3.07
CA PHE A 85 -19.73 -10.73 2.82
C PHE A 85 -19.50 -12.20 3.18
N GLU A 86 -18.26 -12.69 3.09
CA GLU A 86 -17.90 -14.08 3.37
C GLU A 86 -17.20 -14.14 4.73
N SER A 87 -17.86 -14.77 5.72
CA SER A 87 -17.36 -14.93 7.10
C SER A 87 -16.14 -15.85 7.22
N ASP A 88 -15.85 -16.60 6.15
CA ASP A 88 -14.82 -17.62 6.17
C ASP A 88 -13.53 -17.00 5.66
N ALA A 89 -12.62 -16.78 6.61
CA ALA A 89 -11.23 -16.48 6.36
C ALA A 89 -10.59 -17.67 5.63
N GLU A 90 -10.79 -17.75 4.31
CA GLU A 90 -9.96 -18.60 3.49
C GLU A 90 -8.51 -18.27 3.78
N ARG A 91 -7.69 -19.31 3.88
CA ARG A 91 -6.24 -19.27 4.04
C ARG A 91 -5.60 -18.71 2.76
N GLY A 92 -5.98 -17.49 2.40
CA GLY A 92 -5.54 -16.78 1.22
C GLY A 92 -4.24 -16.04 1.49
N ASP A 93 -3.45 -15.91 0.40
CA ASP A 93 -2.32 -14.99 0.21
C ASP A 93 -1.81 -14.28 1.49
N PRO A 94 -0.62 -14.63 2.01
CA PRO A 94 -0.12 -14.17 3.30
C PRO A 94 0.01 -12.64 3.41
N TYR A 95 0.09 -11.94 2.28
CA TYR A 95 0.27 -10.49 2.23
C TYR A 95 -1.01 -9.72 1.89
N GLU A 96 -2.09 -10.41 1.50
CA GLU A 96 -3.36 -9.85 1.03
C GLU A 96 -3.19 -8.71 -0.01
N THR A 97 -2.25 -8.86 -0.95
CA THR A 97 -1.84 -7.81 -1.91
C THR A 97 -1.31 -8.43 -3.18
N SER A 98 -1.52 -7.80 -4.34
CA SER A 98 -0.91 -8.28 -5.58
C SER A 98 0.53 -7.80 -5.76
N LEU A 99 1.04 -6.94 -4.87
CA LEU A 99 2.40 -6.39 -4.93
C LEU A 99 3.44 -7.30 -4.26
N LEU A 100 3.01 -8.32 -3.52
CA LEU A 100 3.86 -9.29 -2.86
C LEU A 100 3.24 -10.70 -3.07
N PRO A 101 4.05 -11.75 -3.23
CA PRO A 101 5.51 -11.72 -3.25
C PRO A 101 6.09 -11.02 -4.49
N HIS A 102 7.28 -10.41 -4.34
CA HIS A 102 7.97 -9.67 -5.41
C HIS A 102 9.46 -10.01 -5.45
N ARG A 103 10.02 -10.11 -6.67
CA ARG A 103 11.46 -10.33 -6.86
C ARG A 103 12.15 -9.03 -7.24
N TRP A 104 12.95 -8.48 -6.33
CA TRP A 104 13.86 -7.38 -6.65
C TRP A 104 15.13 -7.94 -7.28
N ALA A 105 15.46 -7.50 -8.49
CA ALA A 105 16.66 -7.93 -9.22
C ALA A 105 17.75 -6.85 -9.28
N GLU A 106 17.35 -5.58 -9.30
CA GLU A 106 18.24 -4.44 -9.54
C GLU A 106 18.29 -3.50 -8.33
N PRO A 107 19.42 -2.80 -8.11
CA PRO A 107 19.51 -1.78 -7.07
C PRO A 107 18.48 -0.66 -7.24
N LEU A 108 17.91 -0.21 -6.11
CA LEU A 108 16.96 0.91 -6.07
C LEU A 108 17.51 2.06 -5.23
N ASP A 109 17.33 3.26 -5.76
CA ASP A 109 17.63 4.54 -5.13
C ASP A 109 16.72 5.64 -5.71
N GLU A 110 16.97 6.89 -5.32
CA GLU A 110 16.22 8.08 -5.75
C GLU A 110 16.28 8.36 -7.26
N THR A 111 17.21 7.74 -8.00
CA THR A 111 17.37 7.93 -9.45
C THR A 111 16.54 6.95 -10.28
N LYS A 112 16.09 5.83 -9.68
CA LYS A 112 15.38 4.77 -10.39
C LYS A 112 13.89 5.10 -10.54
N LYS A 113 13.34 4.73 -11.68
CA LYS A 113 11.92 4.95 -12.05
C LYS A 113 11.12 3.66 -12.23
N ASN A 114 11.57 2.54 -11.64
CA ASN A 114 10.78 1.30 -11.72
C ASN A 114 9.66 1.32 -10.69
N ALA A 115 8.49 1.84 -11.10
CA ALA A 115 7.35 2.02 -10.20
C ALA A 115 6.92 0.72 -9.52
N GLU A 116 6.94 -0.42 -10.22
CA GLU A 116 6.56 -1.73 -9.66
C GLU A 116 7.46 -2.13 -8.49
N ASP A 117 8.78 -2.18 -8.71
CA ASP A 117 9.76 -2.48 -7.66
C ASP A 117 9.62 -1.55 -6.45
N ILE A 118 9.33 -0.26 -6.69
CA ILE A 118 9.17 0.75 -5.64
C ILE A 118 7.84 0.56 -4.89
N PHE A 119 6.75 0.24 -5.58
CA PHE A 119 5.48 -0.08 -4.93
C PHE A 119 5.60 -1.32 -4.05
N SER A 120 6.22 -2.38 -4.58
CA SER A 120 6.48 -3.60 -3.82
C SER A 120 7.40 -3.31 -2.63
N LEU A 121 8.44 -2.47 -2.80
CA LEU A 121 9.34 -2.06 -1.72
C LEU A 121 8.59 -1.31 -0.61
N GLN A 122 7.79 -0.28 -0.97
CA GLN A 122 6.99 0.48 -0.01
C GLN A 122 6.00 -0.43 0.74
N THR A 123 5.43 -1.42 0.03
CA THR A 123 4.53 -2.41 0.62
C THR A 123 5.27 -3.34 1.59
N ALA A 124 6.44 -3.85 1.23
CA ALA A 124 7.28 -4.67 2.10
C ALA A 124 7.71 -3.91 3.37
N LEU A 125 8.11 -2.65 3.23
CA LEU A 125 8.47 -1.79 4.36
C LEU A 125 7.26 -1.52 5.27
N LEU A 126 6.05 -1.39 4.70
CA LEU A 126 4.81 -1.28 5.47
C LEU A 126 4.50 -2.57 6.24
N GLU A 127 4.66 -3.75 5.62
CA GLU A 127 4.46 -5.04 6.32
C GLU A 127 5.43 -5.20 7.50
N ASP A 128 6.63 -4.62 7.40
CA ASP A 128 7.60 -4.57 8.50
C ASP A 128 7.35 -3.47 9.55
N ALA A 129 6.28 -2.68 9.38
CA ALA A 129 5.93 -1.50 10.17
C ALA A 129 7.01 -0.40 10.16
N LEU A 130 7.73 -0.26 9.04
CA LEU A 130 8.80 0.72 8.85
C LEU A 130 8.43 1.85 7.89
N TYR A 131 7.29 1.74 7.21
CA TYR A 131 6.77 2.77 6.32
C TYR A 131 5.32 3.10 6.71
N PRO A 132 4.95 4.39 6.86
CA PRO A 132 5.82 5.57 6.89
C PRO A 132 6.87 5.52 8.00
N PRO A 133 8.00 6.24 7.87
CA PRO A 133 9.01 6.29 8.92
C PRO A 133 8.48 7.02 10.18
N PRO A 134 9.11 6.86 11.36
CA PRO A 134 8.65 7.47 12.61
C PRO A 134 8.45 8.99 12.50
N GLY A 135 7.30 9.45 12.99
CA GLY A 135 6.87 10.85 12.95
C GLY A 135 6.26 11.27 11.61
N LYS A 136 5.92 10.33 10.73
CA LYS A 136 5.20 10.56 9.47
C LYS A 136 3.96 9.68 9.38
N ASP A 137 3.01 10.11 8.55
CA ASP A 137 1.82 9.34 8.20
C ASP A 137 1.72 9.11 6.67
N LEU A 138 0.65 8.46 6.22
CA LEU A 138 0.43 8.16 4.81
C LEU A 138 -0.02 9.38 3.99
N GLN A 139 -0.43 10.48 4.63
CA GLN A 139 -0.67 11.74 3.92
C GLN A 139 0.68 12.38 3.54
N GLU A 140 1.64 12.36 4.46
CA GLU A 140 3.00 12.87 4.22
C GLU A 140 3.87 11.92 3.38
N CYS A 141 3.70 10.61 3.59
CA CYS A 141 4.46 9.55 2.92
C CYS A 141 3.49 8.56 2.25
N PRO A 142 2.83 8.95 1.15
CA PRO A 142 1.92 8.05 0.45
C PRO A 142 2.68 6.92 -0.26
N ILE A 143 2.07 5.73 -0.28
CA ILE A 143 2.48 4.65 -1.19
C ILE A 143 2.23 5.15 -2.62
N SER A 144 3.30 5.52 -3.27
CA SER A 144 3.30 6.37 -4.47
C SER A 144 4.06 5.77 -5.65
N GLY A 145 4.82 4.70 -5.41
CA GLY A 145 5.73 4.14 -6.40
C GLY A 145 6.92 5.05 -6.70
N VAL A 146 7.18 6.03 -5.83
CA VAL A 146 8.29 6.99 -5.94
C VAL A 146 9.29 6.77 -4.81
N PHE A 147 10.58 6.63 -5.17
CA PHE A 147 11.66 6.52 -4.21
C PHE A 147 12.09 7.92 -3.76
N GLY A 148 11.41 8.46 -2.75
CA GLY A 148 11.77 9.74 -2.12
C GLY A 148 12.36 9.58 -0.73
N SER A 149 12.41 10.69 0.02
CA SER A 149 12.97 10.75 1.38
C SER A 149 12.29 9.79 2.37
N CYS A 150 10.96 9.63 2.29
CA CYS A 150 10.22 8.67 3.10
C CYS A 150 10.69 7.23 2.85
N THR A 151 10.82 6.85 1.57
CA THR A 151 11.28 5.51 1.18
C THR A 151 12.72 5.30 1.60
N LYS A 152 13.61 6.26 1.33
CA LYS A 152 15.04 6.22 1.73
C LYS A 152 15.21 6.01 3.23
N ARG A 153 14.50 6.80 4.05
CA ARG A 153 14.55 6.67 5.52
C ARG A 153 14.01 5.33 5.99
N SER A 154 12.93 4.85 5.39
CA SER A 154 12.34 3.55 5.74
C SER A 154 13.25 2.38 5.33
N VAL A 155 13.97 2.49 4.22
CA VAL A 155 15.02 1.53 3.82
C VAL A 155 16.16 1.53 4.85
N ALA A 156 16.61 2.69 5.31
CA ALA A 156 17.64 2.75 6.36
C ALA A 156 17.18 2.03 7.64
N LEU A 157 15.93 2.24 8.06
CA LEU A 157 15.35 1.53 9.21
C LEU A 157 15.24 0.02 8.99
N PHE A 158 14.93 -0.41 7.77
CA PHE A 158 14.92 -1.83 7.41
C PHE A 158 16.30 -2.44 7.49
N GLN A 159 17.32 -1.70 7.04
CA GLN A 159 18.71 -2.12 7.14
C GLN A 159 19.17 -2.25 8.59
N GLU A 160 18.75 -1.34 9.47
CA GLU A 160 19.01 -1.47 10.92
C GLU A 160 18.25 -2.65 11.54
N LYS A 161 16.98 -2.85 11.19
CA LYS A 161 16.18 -3.99 11.68
C LYS A 161 16.83 -5.33 11.34
N TYR A 162 17.51 -5.41 10.20
CA TYR A 162 18.19 -6.62 9.72
C TYR A 162 19.71 -6.44 9.62
N ARG A 163 20.28 -5.70 10.58
CA ARG A 163 21.70 -5.32 10.65
C ARG A 163 22.68 -6.46 10.40
N ALA A 164 22.48 -7.61 11.05
CA ALA A 164 23.36 -8.77 10.92
C ALA A 164 23.41 -9.36 9.50
N GLU A 165 22.34 -9.21 8.73
CA GLU A 165 22.28 -9.72 7.34
C GLU A 165 22.76 -8.67 6.32
N ILE A 166 22.56 -7.38 6.61
CA ILE A 166 22.72 -6.31 5.63
C ILE A 166 23.95 -5.45 5.88
N LEU A 167 24.17 -5.01 7.12
CA LEU A 167 25.17 -4.00 7.46
C LEU A 167 26.50 -4.63 7.88
N GLU A 168 26.46 -5.59 8.80
CA GLU A 168 27.67 -6.25 9.35
C GLU A 168 28.54 -6.90 8.27
N PRO A 169 28.00 -7.65 7.28
CA PRO A 169 28.83 -8.27 6.25
C PRO A 169 29.53 -7.28 5.32
N SER A 170 29.07 -6.02 5.30
CA SER A 170 29.64 -4.94 4.50
C SER A 170 30.39 -3.90 5.34
N GLY A 171 30.55 -4.13 6.65
CA GLY A 171 31.23 -3.21 7.55
C GLY A 171 30.55 -1.85 7.69
N LEU A 172 29.22 -1.79 7.45
CA LEU A 172 28.45 -0.55 7.54
C LEU A 172 28.03 -0.30 8.98
N ASN A 173 28.26 0.93 9.46
CA ASN A 173 27.91 1.31 10.82
C ASN A 173 26.43 1.68 10.96
N GLU A 174 25.79 2.12 9.88
CA GLU A 174 24.39 2.53 9.88
C GLU A 174 23.70 2.27 8.53
N GLY A 175 22.37 2.28 8.54
CA GLY A 175 21.50 2.15 7.37
C GLY A 175 21.72 3.29 6.38
N THR A 176 22.09 2.96 5.15
CA THR A 176 22.40 3.92 4.08
C THR A 176 21.16 4.44 3.35
N GLY A 177 20.03 3.74 3.47
CA GLY A 177 18.81 4.02 2.71
C GLY A 177 18.89 3.63 1.23
N ILE A 178 19.96 2.94 0.82
CA ILE A 178 20.16 2.45 -0.55
C ILE A 178 19.81 0.97 -0.61
N VAL A 179 18.99 0.57 -1.59
CA VAL A 179 18.65 -0.84 -1.81
C VAL A 179 19.74 -1.48 -2.67
N GLY A 180 20.86 -1.84 -2.04
CA GLY A 180 21.96 -2.59 -2.66
C GLY A 180 21.76 -4.10 -2.60
N ALA A 181 22.76 -4.86 -3.08
CA ALA A 181 22.68 -6.32 -3.19
C ALA A 181 22.33 -7.04 -1.87
N ALA A 182 22.85 -6.59 -0.73
CA ALA A 182 22.52 -7.16 0.57
C ALA A 182 21.06 -6.90 0.98
N THR A 183 20.58 -5.66 0.80
CA THR A 183 19.17 -5.30 1.02
C THR A 183 18.24 -6.11 0.09
N ILE A 184 18.60 -6.27 -1.18
CA ILE A 184 17.84 -7.07 -2.15
C ILE A 184 17.71 -8.52 -1.69
N ARG A 185 18.81 -9.15 -1.24
CA ARG A 185 18.76 -10.52 -0.71
C ARG A 185 17.84 -10.62 0.50
N ALA A 186 17.93 -9.66 1.42
CA ALA A 186 17.09 -9.64 2.60
C ALA A 186 15.60 -9.45 2.27
N LEU A 187 15.28 -8.58 1.31
CA LEU A 187 13.93 -8.37 0.79
C LEU A 187 13.39 -9.64 0.11
N ASN A 188 14.13 -10.20 -0.85
CA ASN A 188 13.71 -11.41 -1.57
C ASN A 188 13.54 -12.62 -0.64
N ARG A 189 14.37 -12.77 0.39
CA ARG A 189 14.23 -13.85 1.39
C ARG A 189 12.90 -13.77 2.15
N ARG A 190 12.42 -12.56 2.42
CA ARG A 190 11.24 -12.32 3.27
C ARG A 190 9.96 -12.17 2.46
N TYR A 191 10.06 -11.51 1.31
CA TYR A 191 8.92 -11.03 0.53
C TYR A 191 8.98 -11.48 -0.93
N GLY A 192 9.99 -12.25 -1.33
CA GLY A 192 10.06 -12.87 -2.65
C GLY A 192 9.25 -14.17 -2.72
N SER A 193 8.93 -14.58 -3.94
CA SER A 193 8.34 -15.91 -4.17
C SER A 193 9.42 -16.93 -3.82
N GLY A 194 9.07 -17.95 -3.03
CA GLY A 194 10.01 -19.02 -2.68
C GLY A 194 10.75 -19.52 -3.93
N LEU A 195 12.07 -19.60 -3.85
CA LEU A 195 12.94 -20.11 -4.90
C LEU A 195 12.54 -21.53 -5.31
#